data_AF-A0A1C2IYG0-F1
#
_entry.id   AF-A0A1C2IYG0-F1
#
_cell.length_a   1.000
_cell.length_b   1.000
_cell.length_c   1.000
_cell.angle_alpha   90.00
_cell.angle_beta   90.00
_cell.angle_gamma   90.00
#
_symmetry.space_group_name_H-M   'P 1'
#
loop_
_entity.id
_entity.type
_entity.pdbx_description
1 polymer ?
#
loop_
_entity_poly.entity_id
_entity_poly.type
_entity_poly.pdbx_seq_one_letter_code
_entity_poly.pdbx_strand_id
1 'polypeptide(L)'
;MSEESSHRRNAPTEKMLQFAERLAARKNIPLPPDVRESFDSCKAFLDEHGSELPPSTKAVNWANDIALKKKIPLSAEVLADARKLSEWIDANK
;
A
#
# COMPACT_ATOMS: atom_id res chain seq x y z
N MET A 1 22.12 -21.17 -22.73
CA MET A 1 22.06 -20.59 -21.38
C MET A 1 20.61 -20.30 -21.09
N SER A 2 20.02 -21.13 -20.22
CA SER A 2 18.76 -20.92 -19.51
C SER A 2 18.73 -19.48 -18.94
N GLU A 3 17.62 -18.75 -18.86
CA GLU A 3 16.37 -19.10 -18.18
C GLU A 3 15.16 -18.44 -18.84
N GLU A 4 14.17 -19.28 -19.09
CA GLU A 4 12.77 -18.96 -19.32
C GLU A 4 12.18 -18.36 -18.04
N SER A 5 11.57 -17.17 -18.08
CA SER A 5 10.62 -16.74 -17.04
C SER A 5 9.72 -15.61 -17.52
N SER A 6 8.42 -15.90 -17.50
CA SER A 6 7.28 -15.07 -17.84
C SER A 6 7.21 -13.76 -17.03
N HIS A 7 7.85 -12.68 -17.48
CA HIS A 7 7.83 -11.38 -16.77
C HIS A 7 6.80 -10.36 -17.27
N ARG A 8 5.92 -10.70 -18.21
CA ARG A 8 5.04 -9.70 -18.87
C ARG A 8 3.77 -9.28 -18.11
N ARG A 9 3.53 -9.74 -16.86
CA ARG A 9 2.32 -9.36 -16.09
C ARG A 9 2.56 -8.69 -14.74
N ASN A 10 3.82 -8.55 -14.33
CA ASN A 10 4.16 -8.12 -12.97
C ASN A 10 5.01 -6.85 -12.97
N ALA A 11 4.93 -5.97 -13.98
CA ALA A 11 5.56 -4.66 -13.85
C ALA A 11 4.78 -3.83 -12.81
N PRO A 12 5.45 -3.24 -11.79
CA PRO A 12 4.80 -2.32 -10.87
C PRO A 12 4.22 -1.13 -11.63
N THR A 13 3.02 -0.70 -11.25
CA THR A 13 2.44 0.52 -11.84
C THR A 13 3.25 1.74 -11.41
N GLU A 14 3.31 2.77 -12.25
CA GLU A 14 4.05 4.00 -11.94
C GLU A 14 3.64 4.63 -10.60
N LYS A 15 2.37 4.50 -10.21
CA LYS A 15 1.87 4.91 -8.89
C LYS A 15 2.53 4.13 -7.74
N MET A 16 2.74 2.82 -7.90
CA MET A 16 3.46 2.02 -6.89
C MET A 16 4.93 2.39 -6.81
N LEU A 17 5.58 2.66 -7.95
CA LEU A 17 6.97 3.10 -7.96
C LEU A 17 7.15 4.45 -7.26
N GLN A 18 6.33 5.45 -7.59
CA GLN A 18 6.34 6.72 -6.87
C GLN A 18 6.07 6.53 -5.37
N PHE A 19 5.18 5.61 -5.00
CA PHE A 19 4.87 5.33 -3.61
C PHE A 19 6.07 4.71 -2.89
N ALA A 20 6.73 3.73 -3.51
CA ALA A 20 7.91 3.06 -2.97
C ALA A 20 9.10 4.03 -2.88
N GLU A 21 9.27 4.91 -3.86
CA GLU A 21 10.33 5.92 -3.90
C GLU A 21 10.12 6.99 -2.81
N ARG A 22 8.87 7.46 -2.61
CA ARG A 22 8.52 8.36 -1.51
C ARG A 22 8.71 7.71 -0.13
N LEU A 23 8.40 6.42 -0.03
CA LEU A 23 8.60 5.64 1.20
C LEU A 23 10.08 5.50 1.52
N ALA A 24 10.88 5.12 0.52
CA ALA A 24 12.32 5.02 0.61
C ALA A 24 12.95 6.35 1.04
N ALA A 25 12.53 7.46 0.41
CA ALA A 25 12.99 8.80 0.76
C ALA A 25 12.59 9.22 2.19
N ARG A 26 11.35 8.95 2.62
CA ARG A 26 10.87 9.28 3.98
C ARG A 26 11.59 8.49 5.07
N LYS A 27 11.88 7.22 4.82
CA LYS A 27 12.59 6.33 5.76
C LYS A 27 14.11 6.39 5.63
N ASN A 28 14.61 7.14 4.65
CA ASN A 28 16.03 7.18 4.30
C ASN A 28 16.62 5.77 4.02
N ILE A 29 15.81 4.89 3.43
CA ILE A 29 16.23 3.54 3.04
C ILE A 29 16.49 3.48 1.53
N PRO A 30 17.48 2.69 1.07
CA PRO A 30 17.74 2.52 -0.35
C PRO A 30 16.59 1.76 -1.01
N LEU A 31 16.12 2.25 -2.16
CA LEU A 31 15.11 1.57 -2.97
C LEU A 31 15.80 0.50 -3.83
N PRO A 32 15.56 -0.82 -3.59
CA PRO A 32 16.22 -1.86 -4.37
C PRO A 32 15.73 -1.83 -5.83
N PRO A 33 16.59 -2.12 -6.82
CA PRO A 33 16.21 -2.10 -8.24
C PRO A 33 15.12 -3.13 -8.56
N ASP A 34 15.05 -4.21 -7.79
CA ASP A 34 14.05 -5.27 -7.92
C ASP A 34 12.61 -4.75 -7.80
N VAL A 35 12.36 -3.69 -7.03
CA VAL A 35 11.02 -3.07 -6.93
C VAL A 35 10.61 -2.33 -8.21
N ARG A 36 11.56 -2.05 -9.12
CA ARG A 36 11.30 -1.46 -10.44
C ARG A 36 11.06 -2.52 -11.50
N GLU A 37 11.60 -3.71 -11.29
CA GLU A 37 11.52 -4.83 -12.23
C GLU A 37 10.33 -5.76 -11.90
N SER A 38 9.98 -5.87 -10.62
CA SER A 38 8.98 -6.80 -10.08
C SER A 38 7.92 -6.12 -9.20
N PHE A 39 6.66 -6.28 -9.56
CA PHE A 39 5.48 -5.84 -8.80
C PHE A 39 5.41 -6.53 -7.45
N ASP A 40 5.77 -7.82 -7.39
CA ASP A 40 5.75 -8.59 -6.15
C ASP A 40 6.75 -8.03 -5.15
N SER A 41 8.00 -7.80 -5.59
CA SER A 41 9.05 -7.14 -4.81
C SER A 41 8.65 -5.71 -4.40
N CYS A 42 8.06 -4.94 -5.32
CA CYS A 42 7.52 -3.61 -5.02
C CYS A 42 6.42 -3.67 -3.95
N LYS A 43 5.50 -4.63 -4.06
CA LYS A 43 4.42 -4.84 -3.11
C LYS A 43 4.93 -5.31 -1.76
N ALA A 44 5.90 -6.23 -1.71
CA ALA A 44 6.52 -6.69 -0.47
C ALA A 44 7.24 -5.56 0.25
N PHE A 45 8.02 -4.74 -0.47
CA PHE A 45 8.67 -3.55 0.10
C PHE A 45 7.64 -2.55 0.64
N LEU A 46 6.56 -2.30 -0.11
CA LEU A 46 5.48 -1.42 0.31
C LEU A 46 4.66 -2.00 1.47
N ASP A 47 4.51 -3.32 1.59
CA ASP A 47 3.79 -3.95 2.69
C ASP A 47 4.62 -3.90 3.97
N GLU A 48 5.90 -4.27 3.88
CA GLU A 48 6.85 -4.27 5.00
C GLU A 48 7.09 -2.86 5.53
N HIS A 49 7.30 -1.88 4.65
CA HIS A 49 7.61 -0.52 5.07
C HIS A 49 6.40 0.42 5.10
N GLY A 50 5.32 0.11 4.39
CA GLY A 50 4.15 0.99 4.22
C GLY A 50 3.13 0.92 5.35
N SER A 51 3.34 0.07 6.36
CA SER A 51 2.54 0.13 7.60
C SER A 51 2.65 1.47 8.32
N GLU A 52 3.69 2.26 8.06
CA GLU A 52 3.88 3.63 8.60
C GLU A 52 3.38 4.73 7.64
N LEU A 53 2.82 4.34 6.48
CA LEU A 53 2.23 5.28 5.54
C LEU A 53 0.72 5.37 5.74
N PRO A 54 0.14 6.51 5.34
CA PRO A 54 -1.31 6.64 5.32
C PRO A 54 -1.94 5.55 4.43
N PRO A 55 -3.12 5.04 4.83
CA PRO A 55 -3.86 4.04 4.09
C PRO A 55 -4.06 4.43 2.63
N SER A 56 -4.02 3.41 1.76
CA SER A 56 -4.29 3.57 0.33
C SER A 56 -5.65 4.22 0.09
N THR A 57 -5.77 5.05 -0.95
CA THR A 57 -7.02 5.75 -1.32
C THR A 57 -8.21 4.79 -1.44
N LYS A 58 -7.99 3.55 -1.91
CA LYS A 58 -9.04 2.52 -1.95
C LYS A 58 -9.54 2.13 -0.56
N ALA A 59 -8.62 1.91 0.39
CA ALA A 59 -8.98 1.56 1.75
C ALA A 59 -9.72 2.72 2.43
N VAL A 60 -9.25 3.96 2.25
CA VAL A 60 -9.93 5.17 2.75
C VAL A 60 -11.34 5.30 2.18
N ASN A 61 -11.52 5.11 0.88
CA ASN A 61 -12.84 5.17 0.25
C ASN A 61 -13.77 4.08 0.79
N TRP A 62 -13.26 2.86 0.97
CA TRP A 62 -14.05 1.77 1.53
C TRP A 62 -14.45 2.03 2.98
N ALA A 63 -13.53 2.51 3.83
CA ALA A 63 -13.84 2.91 5.20
C ALA A 63 -14.89 4.02 5.25
N ASN A 64 -14.82 5.01 4.37
CA ASN A 64 -15.83 6.07 4.27
C ASN A 64 -17.22 5.51 3.88
N ASP A 65 -17.30 4.56 2.95
CA ASP A 65 -18.57 3.93 2.56
C ASP A 65 -19.20 3.16 3.74
N ILE A 66 -18.39 2.40 4.49
CA ILE A 66 -18.84 1.72 5.71
C ILE A 66 -19.29 2.73 6.77
N ALA A 67 -18.49 3.78 7.00
CA ALA A 67 -18.79 4.85 7.96
C ALA A 67 -20.13 5.54 7.64
N LEU A 68 -20.39 5.82 6.37
CA LEU A 68 -21.67 6.39 5.90
C LEU A 68 -22.83 5.41 6.09
N LYS A 69 -22.66 4.14 5.71
CA LYS A 69 -23.69 3.10 5.83
C LYS A 69 -24.07 2.81 7.28
N LYS A 70 -23.08 2.72 8.17
CA LYS A 70 -23.28 2.44 9.60
C LYS A 70 -23.46 3.69 10.46
N LYS A 71 -23.27 4.88 9.89
CA LYS A 71 -23.23 6.17 10.59
C LYS A 71 -22.22 6.21 11.75
N ILE A 72 -21.05 5.59 11.53
CA ILE A 72 -19.95 5.56 12.51
C ILE A 72 -18.93 6.63 12.10
N PRO A 73 -18.50 7.52 13.01
CA PRO A 73 -17.50 8.52 12.69
C PRO A 73 -16.12 7.88 12.47
N LEU A 74 -15.45 8.27 11.38
CA LEU A 74 -14.11 7.81 11.06
C LEU A 74 -13.07 8.79 11.63
N SER A 75 -12.34 8.37 12.65
CA SER A 75 -11.35 9.24 13.32
C SER A 75 -10.13 9.50 12.44
N ALA A 76 -9.54 10.69 12.53
CA ALA A 76 -8.32 11.06 11.80
C ALA A 76 -7.14 10.13 12.10
N GLU A 77 -7.08 9.57 13.31
CA GLU A 77 -6.07 8.57 13.70
C GLU A 77 -6.19 7.26 12.93
N VAL A 78 -7.42 6.85 12.64
CA VAL A 78 -7.72 5.66 11.83
C VAL A 78 -7.35 5.94 10.37
N LEU A 79 -7.60 7.16 9.89
CA LEU A 79 -7.23 7.60 8.55
C LEU A 79 -5.74 7.87 8.35
N ALA A 80 -4.97 8.06 9.42
CA ALA A 80 -3.53 8.30 9.38
C ALA A 80 -2.72 7.01 9.32
N ASP A 81 -3.31 5.88 9.74
CA ASP A 81 -2.60 4.62 9.96
C ASP A 81 -3.27 3.48 9.18
N ALA A 82 -2.54 2.89 8.25
CA ALA A 82 -3.10 1.88 7.35
C ALA A 82 -3.55 0.61 8.08
N ARG A 83 -2.85 0.23 9.15
CA ARG A 83 -3.25 -0.91 9.99
C ARG A 83 -4.52 -0.62 10.74
N LYS A 84 -4.58 0.52 11.46
CA LYS A 84 -5.80 0.91 12.19
C LYS A 84 -7.00 1.03 11.27
N LEU A 85 -6.84 1.60 10.08
CA LEU A 85 -7.93 1.66 9.09
C LEU A 85 -8.38 0.26 8.69
N SER A 86 -7.45 -0.66 8.44
CA SER A 86 -7.77 -2.01 7.99
C SER A 86 -8.48 -2.81 9.09
N GLU A 87 -8.02 -2.71 10.34
CA GLU A 87 -8.69 -3.31 11.50
C GLU A 87 -10.09 -2.72 11.72
N TRP A 88 -10.22 -1.39 11.59
CA TRP A 88 -11.52 -0.73 11.69
C TRP A 88 -12.46 -1.18 10.56
N ILE A 89 -11.97 -1.26 9.33
CA ILE A 89 -12.75 -1.78 8.20
C ILE A 89 -13.18 -3.22 8.49
N ASP A 90 -12.30 -4.11 8.92
CA ASP A 90 -12.64 -5.52 9.14
C ASP A 90 -13.67 -5.69 10.28
N ALA A 91 -13.55 -4.90 11.34
CA ALA A 91 -14.53 -4.85 12.42
C ALA A 91 -15.89 -4.29 11.98
N ASN A 92 -15.95 -3.51 10.90
CA ASN A 92 -17.14 -2.78 10.48
C ASN A 92 -17.68 -3.14 9.08
N LYS A 93 -17.03 -3.99 8.30
CA LYS A 93 -17.47 -4.40 6.95
C LYS A 93 -18.73 -5.26 6.95
#